data_AF-A0A2A2R7S2-F1
#
_entry.id   AF-A0A2A2R7S2-F1
#
_cell.length_a   1.000
_cell.length_b   1.000
_cell.length_c   1.000
_cell.angle_alpha   90.00
_cell.angle_beta   90.00
_cell.angle_gamma   90.00
#
_symmetry.space_group_name_H-M   'P 1'
#
loop_
_entity.id
_entity.type
_entity.pdbx_description
1 polymer ?
#
loop_
_entity_poly.entity_id
_entity_poly.type
_entity_poly.pdbx_seq_one_letter_code
_entity_poly.pdbx_strand_id
1 'polypeptide(L)'
;MNSRKKPLVLAAAVLIGVWVLALAGFAAAKNAKVTGEKVRAYLAKNDLAKLKGRDRAKALKQLADYLNQLPADERRTARMDREWDKWFKEMNDQEKGEFIEATLPSGVKQMLTAFEQLPPEKRAKAVSESVKRMREARDRAQWEGRDAPPPLSEDLQKRVTAVGLGAFYSQSSAQTKAELAPLLEEIQRSMESGRMLRPGR
;
A
#
# COMPACT_ATOMS: atom_id res chain seq x y z
N MET A 1 -2.73 -25.33 -58.16
CA MET A 1 -3.22 -24.57 -56.98
C MET A 1 -3.62 -23.16 -57.44
N ASN A 2 -4.93 -22.83 -57.47
CA ASN A 2 -5.47 -21.62 -58.12
C ASN A 2 -4.84 -20.31 -57.60
N SER A 3 -4.27 -19.50 -58.51
CA SER A 3 -3.66 -18.18 -58.19
C SER A 3 -4.59 -17.22 -57.45
N ARG A 4 -5.92 -17.36 -57.61
CA ARG A 4 -6.91 -16.55 -56.89
C ARG A 4 -7.05 -16.90 -55.39
N LYS A 5 -6.64 -18.09 -54.97
CA LYS A 5 -6.73 -18.53 -53.55
C LYS A 5 -5.48 -18.15 -52.73
N LYS A 6 -4.34 -17.90 -53.40
CA LYS A 6 -3.09 -17.50 -52.74
C LYS A 6 -3.19 -16.22 -51.90
N PRO A 7 -3.77 -15.10 -52.37
CA PRO A 7 -3.90 -13.90 -51.55
C PRO A 7 -4.87 -14.09 -50.38
N LEU A 8 -5.94 -14.89 -50.56
CA LEU A 8 -6.87 -15.23 -49.48
C LEU A 8 -6.22 -16.06 -48.38
N VAL A 9 -5.41 -17.06 -48.75
CA VAL A 9 -4.64 -17.86 -47.78
C VAL A 9 -3.61 -17.01 -47.06
N LEU A 10 -2.95 -16.09 -47.76
CA LEU A 10 -1.96 -15.20 -47.17
C LEU A 10 -2.61 -14.19 -46.22
N ALA A 11 -3.76 -13.61 -46.59
CA ALA A 11 -4.54 -12.73 -45.72
C ALA A 11 -5.04 -13.45 -44.47
N ALA A 12 -5.53 -14.69 -44.61
CA ALA A 12 -5.93 -15.52 -43.47
C ALA A 12 -4.73 -15.83 -42.55
N ALA A 13 -3.56 -16.15 -43.11
CA ALA A 13 -2.34 -16.40 -42.34
C ALA A 13 -1.87 -15.16 -41.57
N VAL A 14 -1.91 -13.98 -42.19
CA VAL A 14 -1.59 -12.70 -41.54
C VAL A 14 -2.58 -12.40 -40.41
N LEU A 15 -3.87 -12.61 -40.63
CA LEU A 15 -4.89 -12.39 -39.62
C LEU A 15 -4.69 -13.31 -38.40
N ILE A 16 -4.40 -14.60 -38.64
CA ILE A 16 -4.06 -15.55 -37.57
C ILE A 16 -2.79 -15.10 -36.84
N GLY A 17 -1.76 -14.66 -37.57
CA GLY A 17 -0.53 -14.14 -36.98
C GLY A 17 -0.76 -12.95 -36.04
N VAL A 18 -1.61 -12.00 -36.44
CA VAL A 18 -2.02 -10.86 -35.60
C VAL A 18 -2.75 -11.33 -34.34
N TRP A 19 -3.66 -12.31 -34.46
CA TRP A 19 -4.37 -12.86 -33.30
C TRP A 19 -3.44 -13.60 -32.33
N VAL A 20 -2.47 -14.37 -32.84
CA VAL A 20 -1.47 -15.04 -32.01
C VAL A 20 -0.60 -14.03 -31.27
N LEU A 21 -0.16 -12.96 -31.95
CA LEU A 21 0.60 -11.88 -31.32
C LEU A 21 -0.22 -11.16 -30.24
N ALA A 22 -1.50 -10.89 -30.50
CA ALA A 22 -2.40 -10.29 -29.52
C ALA A 22 -2.61 -11.19 -28.29
N LEU A 23 -2.82 -12.50 -28.49
CA LEU A 23 -2.98 -13.48 -27.41
C LEU A 23 -1.68 -13.64 -26.61
N ALA A 24 -0.53 -13.70 -27.27
CA ALA A 24 0.77 -13.77 -26.61
C ALA A 24 1.03 -12.51 -25.78
N GLY A 25 0.75 -11.33 -26.33
CA GLY A 25 0.86 -10.06 -25.61
C GLY A 25 -0.10 -9.98 -24.42
N PHE A 26 -1.35 -10.43 -24.58
CA PHE A 26 -2.33 -10.46 -23.51
C PHE A 26 -1.97 -11.45 -22.40
N ALA A 27 -1.49 -12.65 -22.74
CA ALA A 27 -1.03 -13.64 -21.77
C ALA A 27 0.22 -13.14 -21.00
N ALA A 28 1.17 -12.52 -21.69
CA ALA A 28 2.33 -11.91 -21.06
C ALA A 28 1.92 -10.76 -20.11
N ALA A 29 1.00 -9.89 -20.53
CA ALA A 29 0.49 -8.80 -19.70
C ALA A 29 -0.27 -9.30 -18.46
N LYS A 30 -1.09 -10.35 -18.60
CA LYS A 30 -1.76 -11.00 -17.47
C LYS A 30 -0.77 -11.62 -16.49
N ASN A 31 0.25 -12.29 -17.00
CA ASN A 31 1.30 -12.87 -16.15
C ASN A 31 2.23 -11.83 -15.53
N ALA A 32 2.33 -10.63 -16.10
CA ALA A 32 3.09 -9.52 -15.52
C ALA A 32 2.35 -8.84 -14.35
N LYS A 33 1.01 -8.85 -14.32
CA LYS A 33 0.25 -8.19 -13.26
C LYS A 33 0.55 -8.81 -11.89
N VAL A 34 1.01 -8.00 -10.94
CA VAL A 34 1.23 -8.44 -9.56
C VAL A 34 -0.12 -8.56 -8.87
N THR A 35 -0.36 -9.71 -8.23
CA THR A 35 -1.60 -10.00 -7.51
C THR A 35 -1.33 -10.28 -6.03
N GLY A 36 -2.34 -10.15 -5.19
CA GLY A 36 -2.26 -10.49 -3.77
C GLY A 36 -1.91 -11.96 -3.53
N GLU A 37 -2.23 -12.86 -4.46
CA GLU A 37 -1.78 -14.25 -4.43
C GLU A 37 -0.28 -14.38 -4.71
N LYS A 38 0.27 -13.62 -5.66
CA LYS A 38 1.72 -13.59 -5.91
C LYS A 38 2.49 -13.04 -4.72
N VAL A 39 1.96 -12.01 -4.05
CA VAL A 39 2.54 -11.49 -2.81
C VAL A 39 2.53 -12.56 -1.72
N ARG A 40 1.41 -13.26 -1.53
CA ARG A 40 1.30 -14.36 -0.55
C ARG A 40 2.27 -15.50 -0.86
N ALA A 41 2.32 -15.95 -2.12
CA ALA A 41 3.27 -16.98 -2.56
C ALA A 41 4.73 -16.52 -2.36
N TYR A 42 5.02 -15.24 -2.57
CA TYR A 42 6.34 -14.68 -2.30
C TYR A 42 6.69 -14.71 -0.81
N LEU A 43 5.78 -14.26 0.06
CA LEU A 43 5.97 -14.28 1.52
C LEU A 43 6.14 -15.71 2.04
N ALA A 44 5.30 -16.65 1.60
CA ALA A 44 5.37 -18.05 2.02
C ALA A 44 6.65 -18.77 1.55
N LYS A 45 7.15 -18.41 0.36
CA LYS A 45 8.37 -19.01 -0.20
C LYS A 45 9.65 -18.47 0.44
N ASN A 46 9.63 -17.21 0.91
CA ASN A 46 10.82 -16.53 1.42
C ASN A 46 10.72 -16.40 2.95
N ASP A 47 11.58 -17.10 3.67
CA ASP A 47 11.65 -17.03 5.13
C ASP A 47 12.63 -15.92 5.54
N LEU A 48 12.11 -14.75 5.93
CA LEU A 48 12.92 -13.57 6.19
C LEU A 48 13.96 -13.79 7.30
N ALA A 49 13.62 -14.59 8.32
CA ALA A 49 14.54 -15.02 9.38
C ALA A 49 15.79 -15.78 8.89
N LYS A 50 15.70 -16.48 7.74
CA LYS A 50 16.84 -17.23 7.16
C LYS A 50 17.71 -16.38 6.24
N LEU A 51 17.18 -15.27 5.75
CA LEU A 51 17.89 -14.35 4.86
C LEU A 51 18.79 -13.42 5.68
N LYS A 52 19.99 -13.12 5.16
CA LYS A 52 20.95 -12.22 5.81
C LYS A 52 21.49 -11.18 4.85
N GLY A 53 21.89 -10.04 5.40
CA GLY A 53 22.57 -8.96 4.67
C GLY A 53 21.88 -8.59 3.37
N ARG A 54 22.60 -8.72 2.25
CA ARG A 54 22.13 -8.29 0.93
C ARG A 54 20.90 -9.04 0.43
N ASP A 55 20.78 -10.33 0.72
CA ASP A 55 19.64 -11.13 0.27
C ASP A 55 18.36 -10.74 1.00
N ARG A 56 18.49 -10.42 2.30
CA ARG A 56 17.39 -9.89 3.11
C ARG A 56 16.92 -8.53 2.60
N ALA A 57 17.85 -7.61 2.37
CA ALA A 57 17.53 -6.29 1.80
C ALA A 57 16.87 -6.41 0.41
N LYS A 58 17.37 -7.32 -0.44
CA LYS A 58 16.77 -7.58 -1.75
C LYS A 58 15.34 -8.10 -1.64
N ALA A 59 15.09 -8.99 -0.67
CA ALA A 59 13.76 -9.56 -0.47
C ALA A 59 12.75 -8.51 0.02
N LEU A 60 13.16 -7.64 0.94
CA LEU A 60 12.34 -6.51 1.41
C LEU A 60 12.03 -5.52 0.29
N LYS A 61 13.03 -5.20 -0.55
CA LYS A 61 12.84 -4.33 -1.70
C LYS A 61 11.87 -4.92 -2.72
N GLN A 62 12.03 -6.20 -3.04
CA GLN A 62 11.13 -6.90 -3.96
C GLN A 62 9.68 -6.93 -3.44
N LEU A 63 9.51 -7.14 -2.13
CA LEU A 63 8.19 -7.08 -1.49
C LEU A 63 7.58 -5.67 -1.60
N ALA A 64 8.37 -4.62 -1.36
CA ALA A 64 7.92 -3.24 -1.52
C ALA A 64 7.46 -2.96 -2.97
N ASP A 65 8.23 -3.42 -3.96
CA ASP A 65 7.89 -3.28 -5.38
C ASP A 65 6.58 -3.99 -5.71
N TYR A 66 6.38 -5.22 -5.22
CA TYR A 66 5.12 -5.94 -5.41
C TYR A 66 3.93 -5.21 -4.79
N LEU A 67 4.08 -4.70 -3.57
CA LEU A 67 3.00 -3.94 -2.93
C LEU A 67 2.69 -2.66 -3.70
N ASN A 68 3.70 -1.95 -4.18
CA ASN A 68 3.53 -0.72 -4.94
C ASN A 68 2.81 -0.94 -6.27
N GLN A 69 2.98 -2.12 -6.88
CA GLN A 69 2.30 -2.52 -8.11
C GLN A 69 0.90 -3.12 -7.86
N LEU A 70 0.60 -3.51 -6.62
CA LEU A 70 -0.70 -4.09 -6.30
C LEU A 70 -1.85 -3.07 -6.50
N PRO A 71 -2.93 -3.49 -7.17
CA PRO A 71 -4.20 -2.77 -7.15
C PRO A 71 -4.71 -2.54 -5.72
N ALA A 72 -5.45 -1.44 -5.51
CA ALA A 72 -5.88 -1.02 -4.18
C ALA A 72 -6.77 -2.06 -3.46
N ASP A 73 -7.61 -2.77 -4.21
CA ASP A 73 -8.50 -3.84 -3.75
C ASP A 73 -7.73 -5.09 -3.29
N GLU A 74 -6.68 -5.46 -4.01
CA GLU A 74 -5.86 -6.63 -3.66
C GLU A 74 -4.94 -6.36 -2.46
N ARG A 75 -4.58 -5.10 -2.23
CA ARG A 75 -3.58 -4.69 -1.23
C ARG A 75 -4.10 -4.83 0.20
N ARG A 76 -5.40 -4.58 0.41
CA ARG A 76 -6.06 -4.82 1.70
C ARG A 76 -5.98 -6.29 2.09
N THR A 77 -6.31 -7.18 1.16
CA THR A 77 -6.29 -8.63 1.38
C THR A 77 -4.87 -9.14 1.64
N ALA A 78 -3.88 -8.65 0.87
CA ALA A 78 -2.48 -9.08 1.02
C ALA A 78 -1.86 -8.71 2.38
N ARG A 79 -2.27 -7.57 2.97
CA ARG A 79 -1.78 -7.12 4.29
C ARG A 79 -2.53 -7.73 5.49
N MET A 80 -3.61 -8.46 5.25
CA MET A 80 -4.41 -9.11 6.30
C MET A 80 -4.02 -10.57 6.53
N ASP A 81 -2.94 -11.04 5.90
CA ASP A 81 -2.47 -12.42 6.01
C ASP A 81 -1.51 -12.59 7.20
N ARG A 82 -1.48 -13.79 7.80
CA ARG A 82 -0.58 -14.13 8.92
C ARG A 82 0.89 -14.05 8.51
N GLU A 83 1.19 -14.38 7.26
CA GLU A 83 2.56 -14.31 6.72
C GLU A 83 3.08 -12.87 6.66
N TRP A 84 2.20 -11.92 6.39
CA TRP A 84 2.53 -10.50 6.44
C TRP A 84 2.91 -10.06 7.86
N ASP A 85 2.09 -10.43 8.85
CA ASP A 85 2.34 -10.10 10.25
C ASP A 85 3.66 -10.69 10.75
N LYS A 86 3.98 -11.93 10.34
CA LYS A 86 5.26 -12.58 10.66
C LYS A 86 6.42 -11.78 10.09
N TRP A 87 6.39 -11.48 8.79
CA TRP A 87 7.45 -10.70 8.13
C TRP A 87 7.66 -9.34 8.78
N PHE A 88 6.58 -8.59 9.04
CA PHE A 88 6.68 -7.27 9.63
C PHE A 88 7.24 -7.29 11.07
N LYS A 89 6.92 -8.34 11.85
CA LYS A 89 7.49 -8.55 13.19
C LYS A 89 8.97 -8.92 13.14
N GLU A 90 9.40 -9.66 12.13
CA GLU A 90 10.79 -10.07 11.95
C GLU A 90 11.70 -8.93 11.47
N MET A 91 11.14 -7.85 10.90
CA MET A 91 11.91 -6.66 10.52
C MET A 91 12.40 -5.90 11.75
N ASN A 92 13.66 -5.47 11.72
CA ASN A 92 14.16 -4.49 12.68
C ASN A 92 13.65 -3.07 12.36
N ASP A 93 13.91 -2.11 13.23
CA ASP A 93 13.41 -0.74 13.09
C ASP A 93 13.93 -0.02 11.84
N GLN A 94 15.18 -0.25 11.45
CA GLN A 94 15.75 0.31 10.23
C GLN A 94 15.04 -0.25 9.00
N GLU A 95 14.88 -1.58 8.94
CA GLU A 95 14.19 -2.28 7.85
C GLU A 95 12.74 -1.84 7.73
N LYS A 96 12.03 -1.70 8.85
CA LYS A 96 10.66 -1.15 8.86
C LYS A 96 10.64 0.26 8.33
N GLY A 97 11.60 1.10 8.71
CA GLY A 97 11.72 2.47 8.21
C GLY A 97 11.88 2.54 6.70
N GLU A 98 12.89 1.86 6.17
CA GLU A 98 13.16 1.79 4.73
C GLU A 98 11.96 1.23 3.95
N PHE A 99 11.34 0.18 4.49
CA PHE A 99 10.19 -0.46 3.86
C PHE A 99 8.94 0.43 3.84
N ILE A 100 8.66 1.14 4.93
CA ILE A 100 7.53 2.08 4.98
C ILE A 100 7.78 3.24 4.04
N GLU A 101 9.00 3.80 3.98
CA GLU A 101 9.34 4.86 3.03
C GLU A 101 9.14 4.44 1.57
N ALA A 102 9.49 3.19 1.25
CA ALA A 102 9.33 2.66 -0.09
C ALA A 102 7.85 2.47 -0.48
N THR A 103 6.94 2.22 0.49
CA THR A 103 5.57 1.78 0.19
C THR A 103 4.48 2.79 0.56
N LEU A 104 4.76 3.69 1.52
CA LEU A 104 3.80 4.64 2.05
C LEU A 104 3.34 5.66 1.01
N PRO A 105 4.23 6.29 0.20
CA PRO A 105 3.79 7.30 -0.78
C PRO A 105 2.80 6.75 -1.80
N SER A 106 3.03 5.53 -2.30
CA SER A 106 2.11 4.83 -3.21
C SER A 106 0.77 4.53 -2.54
N GLY A 107 0.80 4.08 -1.27
CA GLY A 107 -0.40 3.86 -0.47
C GLY A 107 -1.24 5.13 -0.30
N VAL A 108 -0.61 6.24 0.10
CA VAL A 108 -1.27 7.54 0.28
C VAL A 108 -1.88 8.02 -1.03
N LYS A 109 -1.13 7.97 -2.14
CA LYS A 109 -1.62 8.37 -3.46
C LYS A 109 -2.89 7.61 -3.85
N GLN A 110 -2.89 6.29 -3.73
CA GLN A 110 -4.06 5.47 -4.07
C GLN A 110 -5.28 5.78 -3.20
N MET A 111 -5.06 5.96 -1.89
CA MET A 111 -6.13 6.33 -0.97
C MET A 111 -6.73 7.68 -1.34
N LEU A 112 -5.90 8.68 -1.65
CA LEU A 112 -6.37 10.00 -2.09
C LEU A 112 -7.14 9.92 -3.41
N THR A 113 -6.63 9.18 -4.39
CA THR A 113 -7.34 8.96 -5.66
C THR A 113 -8.70 8.30 -5.43
N ALA A 114 -8.78 7.28 -4.57
CA ALA A 114 -10.05 6.63 -4.25
C ALA A 114 -11.01 7.57 -3.50
N PHE A 115 -10.49 8.40 -2.60
CA PHE A 115 -11.28 9.40 -1.88
C PHE A 115 -11.86 10.44 -2.85
N GLU A 116 -11.05 10.96 -3.77
CA GLU A 116 -11.46 11.98 -4.74
C GLU A 116 -12.54 11.48 -5.72
N GLN A 117 -12.59 10.18 -5.98
CA GLN A 117 -13.64 9.56 -6.80
C GLN A 117 -15.00 9.45 -6.09
N LEU A 118 -15.05 9.62 -4.77
CA LEU A 118 -16.30 9.59 -4.03
C LEU A 118 -17.10 10.88 -4.28
N PRO A 119 -18.45 10.79 -4.33
CA PRO A 119 -19.31 11.96 -4.28
C PRO A 119 -19.05 12.86 -3.05
N PRO A 120 -19.24 14.19 -3.16
CA PRO A 120 -18.92 15.14 -2.09
C PRO A 120 -19.55 14.80 -0.72
N GLU A 121 -20.80 14.35 -0.71
CA GLU A 121 -21.52 13.95 0.50
C GLU A 121 -20.90 12.71 1.16
N LYS A 122 -20.40 11.77 0.36
CA LYS A 122 -19.71 10.57 0.86
C LYS A 122 -18.33 10.91 1.38
N ARG A 123 -17.63 11.86 0.76
CA ARG A 123 -16.34 12.37 1.26
C ARG A 123 -16.50 13.00 2.63
N ALA A 124 -17.45 13.94 2.78
CA ALA A 124 -17.74 14.58 4.06
C ALA A 124 -18.13 13.57 5.16
N LYS A 125 -18.95 12.57 4.82
CA LYS A 125 -19.30 11.47 5.73
C LYS A 125 -18.08 10.64 6.11
N ALA A 126 -17.23 10.26 5.15
CA ALA A 126 -16.03 9.48 5.41
C ALA A 126 -15.04 10.22 6.33
N VAL A 127 -14.88 11.53 6.15
CA VAL A 127 -14.04 12.36 7.03
C VAL A 127 -14.62 12.44 8.43
N SER A 128 -15.90 12.80 8.57
CA SER A 128 -16.54 12.94 9.89
C SER A 128 -16.56 11.65 10.69
N GLU A 129 -16.84 10.51 10.04
CA GLU A 129 -16.75 9.20 10.69
C GLU A 129 -15.32 8.84 11.11
N SER A 130 -14.32 9.20 10.30
CA SER A 130 -12.91 8.93 10.63
C SER A 130 -12.45 9.75 11.83
N VAL A 131 -12.79 11.05 11.87
CA VAL A 131 -12.52 11.92 13.02
C VAL A 131 -13.24 11.40 14.27
N LYS A 132 -14.52 11.02 14.15
CA LYS A 132 -15.29 10.44 15.27
C LYS A 132 -14.61 9.18 15.83
N ARG A 133 -14.24 8.23 14.96
CA ARG A 133 -13.54 7.00 15.36
C ARG A 133 -12.20 7.29 16.05
N MET A 134 -11.45 8.29 15.58
CA MET A 134 -10.18 8.68 16.20
C MET A 134 -10.39 9.24 17.61
N ARG A 135 -11.39 10.10 17.81
CA ARG A 135 -11.75 10.63 19.14
C ARG A 135 -12.19 9.50 20.08
N GLU A 136 -13.08 8.63 19.63
CA GLU A 136 -13.53 7.48 20.43
C GLU A 136 -12.38 6.53 20.80
N ALA A 137 -11.47 6.25 19.86
CA ALA A 137 -10.27 5.45 20.14
C ALA A 137 -9.33 6.15 21.11
N ARG A 138 -9.25 7.49 21.05
CA ARG A 138 -8.46 8.27 22.01
C ARG A 138 -9.05 8.14 23.41
N ASP A 139 -10.34 8.41 23.53
CA ASP A 139 -11.07 8.44 24.78
C ASP A 139 -11.05 7.06 25.43
N ARG A 140 -11.40 5.98 24.71
CA ARG A 140 -11.32 4.60 25.23
C ARG A 140 -9.97 4.28 25.84
N ALA A 141 -8.91 4.62 25.15
CA ALA A 141 -7.59 4.28 25.62
C ALA A 141 -7.00 5.31 26.61
N GLN A 142 -7.71 6.39 26.92
CA GLN A 142 -7.49 7.21 28.12
C GLN A 142 -8.08 6.51 29.35
N TRP A 143 -9.19 5.77 29.18
CA TRP A 143 -9.82 4.98 30.24
C TRP A 143 -9.12 3.62 30.48
N GLU A 144 -8.58 2.99 29.44
CA GLU A 144 -8.06 1.60 29.52
C GLU A 144 -6.59 1.44 29.93
N GLY A 145 -5.83 2.50 30.27
CA GLY A 145 -4.45 2.39 30.80
C GLY A 145 -3.52 1.46 29.99
N ARG A 146 -2.77 2.00 29.01
CA ARG A 146 -2.00 1.17 28.07
C ARG A 146 -0.67 0.66 28.63
N ASP A 147 -0.59 -0.63 28.91
CA ASP A 147 0.66 -1.38 29.16
C ASP A 147 1.27 -2.04 27.89
N ALA A 148 0.69 -1.80 26.71
CA ALA A 148 1.25 -2.34 25.46
C ALA A 148 2.29 -1.37 24.87
N PRO A 149 3.55 -1.81 24.64
CA PRO A 149 4.54 -1.01 23.94
C PRO A 149 4.02 -0.60 22.55
N PRO A 150 4.30 0.62 22.08
CA PRO A 150 3.92 1.01 20.74
C PRO A 150 4.59 0.09 19.70
N PRO A 151 3.90 -0.26 18.60
CA PRO A 151 4.40 -1.20 17.60
C PRO A 151 5.60 -0.69 16.80
N LEU A 152 5.90 0.61 16.88
CA LEU A 152 7.01 1.29 16.22
C LEU A 152 7.73 2.16 17.27
N SER A 153 9.06 2.27 17.19
CA SER A 153 9.83 3.23 17.99
C SER A 153 9.42 4.68 17.69
N GLU A 154 9.68 5.60 18.62
CA GLU A 154 9.33 7.01 18.46
C GLU A 154 9.93 7.64 17.21
N ASP A 155 11.19 7.33 16.91
CA ASP A 155 11.88 7.86 15.73
C ASP A 155 11.27 7.32 14.44
N LEU A 156 10.90 6.04 14.42
CA LEU A 156 10.21 5.46 13.30
C LEU A 156 8.81 6.08 13.12
N GLN A 157 8.09 6.36 14.20
CA GLN A 157 6.80 7.07 14.13
C GLN A 157 6.96 8.47 13.54
N LYS A 158 7.94 9.26 14.00
CA LYS A 158 8.23 10.60 13.46
C LYS A 158 8.54 10.53 11.96
N ARG A 159 9.37 9.57 11.55
CA ARG A 159 9.75 9.36 10.14
C ARG A 159 8.53 9.01 9.28
N VAL A 160 7.72 8.06 9.73
CA VAL A 160 6.48 7.66 9.05
C VAL A 160 5.50 8.83 8.93
N THR A 161 5.34 9.63 9.99
CA THR A 161 4.51 10.83 9.98
C THR A 161 5.03 11.86 8.97
N ALA A 162 6.33 12.15 8.97
CA ALA A 162 6.93 13.12 8.05
C ALA A 162 6.74 12.70 6.58
N VAL A 163 7.01 11.43 6.26
CA VAL A 163 6.87 10.87 4.91
C VAL A 163 5.39 10.84 4.50
N GLY A 164 4.51 10.43 5.41
CA GLY A 164 3.07 10.37 5.17
C GLY A 164 2.46 11.75 4.90
N LEU A 165 2.81 12.76 5.71
CA LEU A 165 2.38 14.14 5.51
C LEU A 165 2.96 14.73 4.22
N GLY A 166 4.24 14.50 3.94
CA GLY A 166 4.85 14.95 2.68
C GLY A 166 4.18 14.34 1.44
N ALA A 167 3.91 13.03 1.47
CA ALA A 167 3.14 12.36 0.42
C ALA A 167 1.72 12.91 0.32
N PHE A 168 1.05 13.16 1.45
CA PHE A 168 -0.27 13.76 1.47
C PHE A 168 -0.27 15.14 0.79
N TYR A 169 0.58 16.06 1.24
CA TYR A 169 0.60 17.43 0.72
C TYR A 169 1.03 17.51 -0.76
N SER A 170 1.88 16.59 -1.22
CA SER A 170 2.32 16.56 -2.63
C SER A 170 1.30 15.92 -3.57
N GLN A 171 0.54 14.92 -3.11
CA GLN A 171 -0.37 14.15 -3.97
C GLN A 171 -1.84 14.63 -3.89
N SER A 172 -2.24 15.38 -2.85
CA SER A 172 -3.63 15.83 -2.69
C SER A 172 -3.92 17.13 -3.46
N SER A 173 -5.13 17.20 -4.02
CA SER A 173 -5.66 18.45 -4.59
C SER A 173 -5.94 19.51 -3.51
N ALA A 174 -6.07 20.77 -3.91
CA ALA A 174 -6.39 21.86 -2.98
C ALA A 174 -7.73 21.64 -2.26
N GLN A 175 -8.73 21.10 -2.97
CA GLN A 175 -10.02 20.72 -2.39
C GLN A 175 -9.85 19.60 -1.36
N THR A 176 -9.13 18.54 -1.70
CA THR A 176 -8.89 17.41 -0.78
C THR A 176 -8.16 17.84 0.49
N LYS A 177 -7.22 18.79 0.39
CA LYS A 177 -6.54 19.38 1.56
C LYS A 177 -7.52 20.09 2.49
N ALA A 178 -8.44 20.88 1.93
CA ALA A 178 -9.46 21.57 2.72
C ALA A 178 -10.44 20.58 3.36
N GLU A 179 -10.92 19.59 2.61
CA GLU A 179 -11.85 18.57 3.10
C GLU A 179 -11.24 17.70 4.22
N LEU A 180 -9.94 17.43 4.17
CA LEU A 180 -9.23 16.61 5.16
C LEU A 180 -8.59 17.40 6.31
N ALA A 181 -8.71 18.72 6.33
CA ALA A 181 -8.16 19.55 7.41
C ALA A 181 -8.61 19.10 8.83
N PRO A 182 -9.90 18.77 9.09
CA PRO A 182 -10.31 18.30 10.41
C PRO A 182 -9.64 16.98 10.83
N LEU A 183 -9.31 16.13 9.86
CA LEU A 183 -8.61 14.87 10.12
C LEU A 183 -7.15 15.12 10.48
N LEU A 184 -6.48 16.04 9.78
CA LEU A 184 -5.10 16.43 10.06
C LEU A 184 -4.96 17.05 11.46
N GLU A 185 -5.91 17.90 11.85
CA GLU A 185 -5.96 18.45 13.21
C GLU A 185 -6.08 17.35 14.27
N GLU A 186 -6.92 16.34 14.05
CA GLU A 186 -7.06 15.24 15.01
C GLU A 186 -5.79 14.38 15.09
N ILE A 187 -5.11 14.15 13.96
CA ILE A 187 -3.80 13.50 13.91
C ILE A 187 -2.78 14.33 14.72
N GLN A 188 -2.70 15.64 14.49
CA GLN A 188 -1.79 16.54 15.22
C GLN A 188 -2.08 16.54 16.72
N ARG A 189 -3.35 16.71 17.13
CA ARG A 189 -3.77 16.63 18.54
C ARG A 189 -3.38 15.29 19.17
N SER A 190 -3.50 14.19 18.43
CA SER A 190 -3.11 12.86 18.94
C SER A 190 -1.61 12.77 19.24
N MET A 191 -0.77 13.47 18.47
CA MET A 191 0.67 13.55 18.69
C MET A 191 1.04 14.52 19.81
N GLU A 192 0.42 15.71 19.83
CA GLU A 192 0.64 16.75 20.84
C GLU A 192 0.23 16.31 22.24
N SER A 193 -0.79 15.45 22.36
CA SER A 193 -1.24 14.88 23.65
C SER A 193 -0.19 14.01 24.38
N GLY A 194 1.07 14.01 23.93
CA GLY A 194 2.21 13.39 24.62
C GLY A 194 2.17 11.86 24.63
N ARG A 195 1.31 11.27 23.82
CA ARG A 195 1.03 9.83 23.81
C ARG A 195 2.10 8.97 23.11
N MET A 196 3.05 9.62 22.44
CA MET A 196 4.28 9.03 21.89
C MET A 196 5.54 9.46 22.66
N LEU A 197 5.44 10.31 23.69
CA LEU A 197 6.59 11.04 24.25
C LEU A 197 6.75 10.85 25.76
N ARG A 198 6.13 9.81 26.32
CA ARG A 198 6.24 9.52 27.76
C ARG A 198 7.22 8.36 27.93
N PRO A 199 8.48 8.63 28.33
CA PRO A 199 9.39 7.55 28.68
C PRO A 199 8.75 6.77 29.83
N GLY A 200 8.72 5.45 29.70
CA GLY A 200 8.38 4.56 30.80
C GLY A 200 9.21 4.95 32.01
N ARG A 201 8.54 5.18 33.13
CA ARG A 201 9.19 5.17 34.44
C ARG A 201 9.37 3.73 34.88
#